data_AF-C4RHU8-F1
#
_entry.id   AF-C4RHU8-F1
#
_cell.length_a   1.000
_cell.length_b   1.000
_cell.length_c   1.000
_cell.angle_alpha   90.00
_cell.angle_beta   90.00
_cell.angle_gamma   90.00
#
_symmetry.space_group_name_H-M   'P 1'
#
loop_
_entity.id
_entity.type
_entity.pdbx_description
1 polymer ?
#
loop_
_entity_poly.entity_id
_entity_poly.type
_entity_poly.pdbx_seq_one_letter_code
_entity_poly.pdbx_strand_id
1 'polypeptide(L)'
;MGASPSLGSPHTADGSRSPLRFKHFVDNYSFKCCNPGMSLEQQEPFAMPDPGRARAHRTHAALTRIAERHAADDARRRRYAHPYVLDPYEAVALVTALAAGGAELADGEEPVDPTDLVAALTLVPHLRAEVDALEAGLLRLARDRGLTWQAVAHGLGLGSAQAARQRYERLTGRVGVDAGTAGGETESTGGEKMDGARPGGNGDGEA
;
A
#
# COMPACT_ATOMS: atom_id res chain seq x y z
N MET A 1 7.06 45.03 -51.31
CA MET A 1 7.59 45.47 -50.00
C MET A 1 6.40 45.81 -49.12
N GLY A 2 6.23 45.30 -47.91
CA GLY A 2 6.89 44.23 -47.14
C GLY A 2 6.04 44.07 -45.87
N ALA A 3 5.58 42.86 -45.55
CA ALA A 3 4.47 42.66 -44.60
C ALA A 3 4.87 42.86 -43.13
N SER A 4 3.88 43.21 -42.31
CA SER A 4 4.00 43.49 -40.87
C SER A 4 4.53 42.30 -40.06
N PRO A 5 5.27 42.53 -38.95
CA PRO A 5 5.66 41.46 -38.04
C PRO A 5 4.47 40.98 -37.20
N SER A 6 4.30 39.66 -37.15
CA SER A 6 3.39 38.99 -36.22
C SER A 6 4.01 38.97 -34.81
N LEU A 7 3.28 39.46 -33.81
CA LEU A 7 3.59 39.25 -32.40
C LEU A 7 2.60 38.22 -31.84
N GLY A 8 3.12 37.05 -31.48
CA GLY A 8 2.31 35.97 -30.91
C GLY A 8 1.83 36.27 -29.51
N SER A 9 0.57 35.93 -29.22
CA SER A 9 0.00 36.00 -27.87
C SER A 9 0.73 35.03 -26.92
N PRO A 10 1.10 35.46 -25.71
CA PRO A 10 1.57 34.53 -24.69
C PRO A 10 0.42 33.66 -24.17
N HIS A 11 0.73 32.38 -24.06
CA HIS A 11 -0.06 31.29 -23.49
C HIS A 11 -0.79 31.69 -22.20
N THR A 12 -2.12 31.58 -22.17
CA THR A 12 -2.88 31.52 -20.91
C THR A 12 -2.51 30.22 -20.20
N ALA A 13 -1.89 30.34 -19.02
CA ALA A 13 -1.74 29.22 -18.09
C ALA A 13 -3.00 29.17 -17.22
N ASP A 14 -3.95 28.32 -17.59
CA ASP A 14 -5.16 28.03 -16.82
C ASP A 14 -4.96 26.80 -15.91
N GLY A 15 -5.78 26.67 -14.87
CA GLY A 15 -5.97 25.41 -14.16
C GLY A 15 -5.10 25.20 -12.93
N SER A 16 -5.36 25.98 -11.87
CA SER A 16 -4.97 25.64 -10.49
C SER A 16 -5.66 24.34 -10.01
N ARG A 17 -5.25 23.18 -10.52
CA ARG A 17 -5.74 21.86 -10.07
C ARG A 17 -4.94 21.36 -8.87
N SER A 18 -5.42 21.67 -7.67
CA SER A 18 -4.84 21.23 -6.40
C SER A 18 -4.93 19.70 -6.22
N PRO A 19 -3.82 18.93 -6.23
CA PRO A 19 -3.85 17.47 -6.11
C PRO A 19 -4.11 16.97 -4.67
N LEU A 20 -4.66 17.82 -3.80
CA LEU A 20 -4.78 17.58 -2.35
C LEU A 20 -6.16 17.06 -1.91
N ARG A 21 -7.17 17.02 -2.80
CA ARG A 21 -8.55 16.62 -2.44
C ARG A 21 -8.66 15.15 -1.98
N PHE A 22 -7.97 14.21 -2.64
CA PHE A 22 -8.01 12.79 -2.22
C PHE A 22 -7.33 12.55 -0.86
N LYS A 23 -6.24 13.27 -0.58
CA LYS A 23 -5.55 13.21 0.72
C LYS A 23 -6.52 13.62 1.84
N HIS A 24 -7.22 14.73 1.63
CA HIS A 24 -8.28 15.20 2.51
C HIS A 24 -9.41 14.18 2.72
N PHE A 25 -9.75 13.32 1.75
CA PHE A 25 -10.80 12.30 1.89
C PHE A 25 -10.40 11.18 2.84
N VAL A 26 -9.20 10.59 2.65
CA VAL A 26 -8.68 9.54 3.55
C VAL A 26 -8.41 10.09 4.96
N ASP A 27 -7.91 11.33 5.05
CA ASP A 27 -7.74 12.03 6.33
C ASP A 27 -9.12 12.31 7.01
N ASN A 28 -10.19 12.58 6.25
CA ASN A 28 -11.55 12.82 6.77
C ASN A 28 -12.11 11.61 7.51
N TYR A 29 -11.95 10.40 6.94
CA TYR A 29 -12.49 9.16 7.53
C TYR A 29 -11.84 8.80 8.86
N SER A 30 -10.59 9.23 9.12
CA SER A 30 -9.95 9.05 10.43
C SER A 30 -10.26 10.17 11.43
N PHE A 31 -10.63 11.38 10.98
CA PHE A 31 -10.89 12.52 11.87
C PHE A 31 -12.32 12.57 12.40
N LYS A 32 -13.29 11.97 11.70
CA LYS A 32 -14.73 12.08 12.00
C LYS A 32 -15.23 11.34 13.25
N CYS A 33 -14.31 10.78 14.05
CA CYS A 33 -14.61 10.16 15.35
C CYS A 33 -14.38 11.10 16.55
N CYS A 34 -13.82 12.30 16.35
CA CYS A 34 -13.66 13.29 17.42
C CYS A 34 -14.79 14.32 17.37
N ASN A 35 -15.68 14.23 18.37
CA ASN A 35 -16.88 15.05 18.54
C ASN A 35 -16.53 16.56 18.70
N PRO A 36 -17.10 17.49 17.90
CA PRO A 36 -16.78 18.91 18.01
C PRO A 36 -17.55 19.57 19.17
N GLY A 37 -17.00 19.51 20.38
CA GLY A 37 -17.75 19.93 21.57
C GLY A 37 -16.95 20.19 22.85
N MET A 38 -15.66 20.53 22.80
CA MET A 38 -14.94 21.04 23.98
C MET A 38 -14.09 22.27 23.67
N SER A 39 -14.13 23.20 24.62
CA SER A 39 -13.62 24.57 24.59
C SER A 39 -12.09 24.66 24.46
N LEU A 40 -11.61 25.80 23.93
CA LEU A 40 -10.19 26.17 23.90
C LEU A 40 -9.67 26.63 25.28
N GLU A 41 -9.88 25.85 26.33
CA GLU A 41 -9.39 26.18 27.67
C GLU A 41 -8.48 25.08 28.24
N GLN A 42 -7.35 25.54 28.78
CA GLN A 42 -6.44 24.82 29.68
C GLN A 42 -5.69 23.63 29.04
N GLN A 43 -4.57 23.96 28.37
CA GLN A 43 -3.44 23.03 28.28
C GLN A 43 -2.84 22.85 29.68
N GLU A 44 -3.38 21.90 30.43
CA GLU A 44 -2.78 21.38 31.67
C GLU A 44 -1.30 21.06 31.44
N PRO A 45 -0.35 21.71 32.15
CA PRO A 45 1.08 21.66 31.82
C PRO A 45 1.71 20.27 32.01
N PHE A 46 1.00 19.34 32.65
CA PHE A 46 1.41 17.95 32.85
C PHE A 46 0.48 16.93 32.17
N ALA A 47 -0.51 17.37 31.38
CA ALA A 47 -1.37 16.45 30.65
C ALA A 47 -0.58 15.68 29.58
N MET A 48 -0.81 14.37 29.52
CA MET A 48 -0.22 13.51 28.49
C MET A 48 -0.70 13.96 27.10
N PRO A 49 0.20 14.18 26.12
CA PRO A 49 -0.21 14.62 24.78
C PRO A 49 -1.20 13.64 24.16
N ASP A 50 -2.28 14.16 23.56
CA ASP A 50 -3.28 13.34 22.87
C ASP A 50 -2.58 12.39 21.86
N PRO A 51 -2.74 11.06 22.01
CA PRO A 51 -2.10 10.09 21.14
C PRO A 51 -2.58 10.19 19.68
N GLY A 52 -3.80 10.68 19.44
CA GLY A 52 -4.34 10.95 18.11
C GLY A 52 -3.56 12.05 17.39
N ARG A 53 -3.54 13.26 17.98
CA ARG A 53 -2.75 14.40 17.51
C ARG A 53 -1.27 14.08 17.38
N ALA A 54 -0.69 13.33 18.33
CA ALA A 54 0.71 12.91 18.27
C ALA A 54 0.99 11.96 17.09
N ARG A 55 0.05 11.08 16.74
CA ARG A 55 0.14 10.24 15.53
C ARG A 55 0.03 11.09 14.27
N ALA A 56 -0.98 11.96 14.17
CA ALA A 56 -1.21 12.82 13.00
C ALA A 56 0.00 13.72 12.71
N HIS A 57 0.60 14.31 13.75
CA HIS A 57 1.81 15.13 13.62
C HIS A 57 3.01 14.33 13.08
N ARG A 58 3.24 13.11 13.57
CA ARG A 58 4.31 12.23 13.02
C ARG A 58 4.06 11.87 11.56
N THR A 59 2.82 11.54 11.19
CA THR A 59 2.44 11.25 9.79
C THR A 59 2.72 12.47 8.89
N HIS A 60 2.28 13.66 9.29
CA HIS A 60 2.53 14.89 8.52
C HIS A 60 4.02 15.18 8.39
N ALA A 61 4.79 15.15 9.49
CA ALA A 61 6.22 15.41 9.47
C ALA A 61 7.00 14.40 8.58
N ALA A 62 6.60 13.13 8.59
CA ALA A 62 7.17 12.11 7.71
C ALA A 62 6.86 12.38 6.23
N LEU A 63 5.60 12.71 5.91
CA LEU A 63 5.18 13.06 4.55
C LEU A 63 5.92 14.28 4.01
N THR A 64 5.96 15.38 4.78
CA THR A 64 6.66 16.62 4.40
C THR A 64 8.14 16.36 4.15
N ARG A 65 8.82 15.64 5.06
CA ARG A 65 10.23 15.27 4.91
C ARG A 65 10.52 14.44 3.66
N ILE A 66 9.63 13.50 3.31
CA ILE A 66 9.78 12.67 2.10
C ILE A 66 9.48 13.50 0.84
N ALA A 67 8.44 14.33 0.87
CA ALA A 67 8.08 15.22 -0.22
C ALA A 67 9.25 16.16 -0.58
N GLU A 68 9.75 16.94 0.37
CA GLU A 68 10.84 17.90 0.15
C GLU A 68 12.10 17.24 -0.40
N ARG A 69 12.50 16.07 0.12
CA ARG A 69 13.75 15.42 -0.26
C ARG A 69 13.65 14.57 -1.53
N HIS A 70 12.50 13.94 -1.78
CA HIS A 70 12.40 12.85 -2.75
C HIS A 70 11.23 12.96 -3.74
N ALA A 71 10.29 13.89 -3.55
CA ALA A 71 9.07 14.02 -4.37
C ALA A 71 8.60 15.49 -4.56
N ALA A 72 9.55 16.44 -4.53
CA ALA A 72 9.29 17.88 -4.61
C ALA A 72 8.71 18.34 -5.96
N ASP A 73 9.06 17.62 -7.03
CA ASP A 73 8.65 17.88 -8.41
C ASP A 73 8.14 16.58 -9.07
N ASP A 74 7.44 16.72 -10.20
CA ASP A 74 6.81 15.58 -10.88
C ASP A 74 7.83 14.60 -11.47
N ALA A 75 9.00 15.07 -11.91
CA ALA A 75 10.05 14.19 -12.41
C ALA A 75 10.58 13.27 -11.30
N ARG A 76 10.77 13.81 -10.08
CA ARG A 76 11.14 13.02 -8.90
C ARG A 76 10.05 12.04 -8.47
N ARG A 77 8.77 12.43 -8.57
CA ARG A 77 7.59 11.58 -8.27
C ARG A 77 7.45 10.41 -9.26
N ARG A 78 7.58 10.67 -10.56
CA ARG A 78 7.49 9.68 -11.65
C ARG A 78 8.62 8.64 -11.68
N ARG A 79 9.59 8.70 -10.75
CA ARG A 79 10.57 7.61 -10.58
C ARG A 79 9.98 6.33 -9.97
N TYR A 80 8.82 6.44 -9.33
CA TYR A 80 8.09 5.31 -8.75
C TYR A 80 6.86 4.93 -9.57
N ALA A 81 6.06 5.91 -10.01
CA ALA A 81 4.88 5.66 -10.83
C ALA A 81 5.27 5.27 -12.27
N HIS A 82 4.78 4.13 -12.76
CA HIS A 82 5.02 3.69 -14.12
C HIS A 82 4.07 4.42 -15.11
N PRO A 83 4.58 5.12 -16.14
CA PRO A 83 3.74 6.03 -16.96
C PRO A 83 2.72 5.34 -17.88
N TYR A 84 2.77 4.01 -18.00
CA TYR A 84 1.91 3.22 -18.90
C TYR A 84 1.22 2.03 -18.23
N VAL A 85 1.43 1.80 -16.94
CA VAL A 85 0.85 0.66 -16.20
C VAL A 85 0.29 1.20 -14.91
N LEU A 86 -1.02 1.01 -14.72
CA LEU A 86 -1.75 1.40 -13.53
C LEU A 86 -1.31 0.54 -12.35
N ASP A 87 -0.93 1.18 -11.24
CA ASP A 87 -0.52 0.51 -10.00
C ASP A 87 -1.77 0.03 -9.21
N PRO A 88 -1.72 -1.11 -8.49
CA PRO A 88 -2.85 -1.61 -7.70
C PRO A 88 -3.37 -0.62 -6.65
N TYR A 89 -2.50 0.16 -6.02
CA TYR A 89 -2.91 1.25 -5.11
C TYR A 89 -3.63 2.36 -5.86
N GLU A 90 -3.13 2.74 -7.03
CA GLU A 90 -3.72 3.80 -7.86
C GLU A 90 -5.12 3.40 -8.35
N ALA A 91 -5.29 2.16 -8.83
CA ALA A 91 -6.59 1.62 -9.24
C ALA A 91 -7.61 1.66 -8.09
N VAL A 92 -7.25 1.11 -6.92
CA VAL A 92 -8.14 1.08 -5.75
C VAL A 92 -8.47 2.49 -5.26
N ALA A 93 -7.48 3.39 -5.24
CA ALA A 93 -7.67 4.79 -4.84
C ALA A 93 -8.61 5.54 -5.80
N LEU A 94 -8.44 5.36 -7.12
CA LEU A 94 -9.25 6.02 -8.16
C LEU A 94 -10.71 5.58 -8.10
N VAL A 95 -10.97 4.26 -8.10
CA VAL A 95 -12.33 3.70 -7.99
C VAL A 95 -13.00 4.17 -6.70
N THR A 96 -12.28 4.17 -5.58
CA THR A 96 -12.79 4.68 -4.29
C THR A 96 -13.13 6.18 -4.36
N ALA A 97 -12.29 6.99 -5.02
CA ALA A 97 -12.50 8.42 -5.16
C ALA A 97 -13.73 8.74 -6.02
N LEU A 98 -13.86 8.08 -7.17
CA LEU A 98 -14.98 8.26 -8.09
C LEU A 98 -16.30 7.81 -7.46
N ALA A 99 -16.34 6.59 -6.89
CA ALA A 99 -17.54 6.05 -6.23
C ALA A 99 -18.02 6.90 -5.03
N ALA A 100 -17.10 7.59 -4.35
CA ALA A 100 -17.42 8.48 -3.23
C ALA A 100 -17.65 9.95 -3.62
N GLY A 101 -17.58 10.31 -4.91
CA GLY A 101 -17.68 11.70 -5.39
C GLY A 101 -16.51 12.60 -4.96
N GLY A 102 -15.37 12.00 -4.60
CA GLY A 102 -14.12 12.71 -4.27
C GLY A 102 -13.26 13.05 -5.48
N ALA A 103 -13.56 12.47 -6.65
CA ALA A 103 -13.00 12.78 -7.96
C ALA A 103 -14.13 13.04 -8.97
N GLU A 104 -13.83 13.81 -10.02
CA GLU A 104 -14.73 14.09 -11.14
C GLU A 104 -14.39 13.15 -12.29
N LEU A 105 -15.41 12.61 -12.97
CA LEU A 105 -15.25 11.82 -14.20
C LEU A 105 -14.73 12.70 -15.35
N ALA A 106 -13.96 12.12 -16.25
CA ALA A 106 -13.58 12.75 -17.52
C ALA A 106 -14.73 12.71 -18.54
N ASP A 107 -14.68 13.59 -19.55
CA ASP A 107 -15.66 13.62 -20.63
C ASP A 107 -15.66 12.28 -21.40
N GLY A 108 -16.78 11.55 -21.34
CA GLY A 108 -16.93 10.23 -21.97
C GLY A 108 -16.43 9.03 -21.16
N GLU A 109 -16.05 9.24 -19.89
CA GLU A 109 -15.79 8.17 -18.93
C GLU A 109 -17.13 7.63 -18.36
N GLU A 110 -17.30 6.31 -18.31
CA GLU A 110 -18.48 5.68 -17.70
C GLU A 110 -18.40 5.80 -16.16
N PRO A 111 -19.51 6.09 -15.45
CA PRO A 111 -19.54 6.03 -13.99
C PRO A 111 -19.17 4.64 -13.45
N VAL A 112 -18.50 4.63 -12.30
CA VAL A 112 -18.12 3.39 -11.57
C VAL A 112 -19.33 2.48 -11.35
N ASP A 113 -19.21 1.24 -11.83
CA ASP A 113 -20.26 0.22 -11.72
C ASP A 113 -19.98 -0.80 -10.58
N PRO A 114 -20.91 -1.74 -10.29
CA PRO A 114 -20.67 -2.78 -9.29
C PRO A 114 -19.51 -3.73 -9.62
N THR A 115 -19.19 -3.91 -10.90
CA THR A 115 -18.08 -4.74 -11.39
C THR A 115 -16.73 -4.09 -11.05
N ASP A 116 -16.59 -2.78 -11.24
CA ASP A 116 -15.42 -1.99 -10.87
C ASP A 116 -15.14 -2.07 -9.36
N LEU A 117 -16.19 -2.02 -8.53
CA LEU A 117 -16.07 -2.17 -7.08
C LEU A 117 -15.54 -3.57 -6.71
N VAL A 118 -16.01 -4.63 -7.38
CA VAL A 118 -15.52 -6.01 -7.18
C VAL A 118 -14.09 -6.17 -7.69
N ALA A 119 -13.73 -5.53 -8.82
CA ALA A 119 -12.38 -5.51 -9.35
C ALA A 119 -11.41 -4.83 -8.37
N ALA A 120 -11.77 -3.64 -7.86
CA ALA A 120 -10.98 -2.95 -6.85
C ALA A 120 -10.84 -3.77 -5.55
N LEU A 121 -11.91 -4.41 -5.07
CA LEU A 121 -11.85 -5.30 -3.90
C LEU A 121 -10.95 -6.53 -4.13
N THR A 122 -10.90 -7.05 -5.36
CA THR A 122 -10.01 -8.16 -5.75
C THR A 122 -8.53 -7.78 -5.68
N LEU A 123 -8.18 -6.49 -5.87
CA LEU A 123 -6.81 -5.99 -5.73
C LEU A 123 -6.36 -5.79 -4.27
N VAL A 124 -7.28 -5.65 -3.32
CA VAL A 124 -6.96 -5.34 -1.92
C VAL A 124 -6.04 -6.38 -1.24
N PRO A 125 -6.20 -7.71 -1.41
CA PRO A 125 -5.27 -8.70 -0.87
C PRO A 125 -3.85 -8.56 -1.44
N HIS A 126 -3.72 -8.30 -2.74
CA HIS A 126 -2.42 -8.10 -3.40
C HIS A 126 -1.72 -6.85 -2.86
N LEU A 127 -2.42 -5.71 -2.84
CA LEU A 127 -1.92 -4.45 -2.29
C LEU A 127 -1.48 -4.57 -0.82
N ARG A 128 -2.17 -5.39 -0.01
CA ARG A 128 -1.75 -5.67 1.38
C ARG A 128 -0.42 -6.42 1.44
N ALA A 129 -0.24 -7.44 0.58
CA ALA A 129 1.02 -8.19 0.49
C ALA A 129 2.18 -7.28 0.02
N GLU A 130 1.95 -6.40 -0.95
CA GLU A 130 2.93 -5.40 -1.40
C GLU A 130 3.34 -4.44 -0.26
N VAL A 131 2.37 -3.91 0.49
CA VAL A 131 2.64 -3.02 1.63
C VAL A 131 3.39 -3.76 2.75
N ASP A 132 3.04 -5.02 3.04
CA ASP A 132 3.74 -5.85 4.02
C ASP A 132 5.18 -6.16 3.58
N ALA A 133 5.41 -6.41 2.29
CA ALA A 133 6.75 -6.62 1.72
C ALA A 133 7.60 -5.35 1.74
N LEU A 134 7.01 -4.20 1.38
CA LEU A 134 7.65 -2.88 1.47
C LEU A 134 8.02 -2.54 2.93
N GLU A 135 7.14 -2.82 3.90
CA GLU A 135 7.45 -2.60 5.31
C GLU A 135 8.58 -3.51 5.79
N ALA A 136 8.53 -4.82 5.48
CA ALA A 136 9.59 -5.76 5.82
C ALA A 136 10.94 -5.34 5.21
N GLY A 137 10.93 -4.86 3.96
CA GLY A 137 12.09 -4.31 3.27
C GLY A 137 12.65 -3.05 3.95
N LEU A 138 11.80 -2.08 4.27
CA LEU A 138 12.19 -0.85 4.97
C LEU A 138 12.74 -1.13 6.37
N LEU A 139 12.13 -2.04 7.13
CA LEU A 139 12.62 -2.45 8.45
C LEU A 139 14.00 -3.11 8.36
N ARG A 140 14.22 -3.98 7.37
CA ARG A 140 15.54 -4.57 7.07
C ARG A 140 16.56 -3.47 6.76
N LEU A 141 16.27 -2.61 5.78
CA LEU A 141 17.13 -1.50 5.35
C LEU A 141 17.46 -0.49 6.47
N ALA A 142 16.56 -0.31 7.44
CA ALA A 142 16.78 0.49 8.64
C ALA A 142 17.72 -0.21 9.63
N ARG A 143 17.54 -1.52 9.85
CA ARG A 143 18.41 -2.34 10.71
C ARG A 143 19.83 -2.46 10.14
N ASP A 144 19.96 -2.63 8.82
CA ASP A 144 21.25 -2.65 8.10
C ASP A 144 21.99 -1.31 8.20
N ARG A 145 21.25 -0.20 8.35
CA ARG A 145 21.77 1.15 8.62
C ARG A 145 21.94 1.46 10.12
N GLY A 146 21.82 0.45 10.98
CA GLY A 146 22.07 0.56 12.43
C GLY A 146 20.95 1.19 13.26
N LEU A 147 19.78 1.53 12.70
CA LEU A 147 18.68 2.12 13.47
C LEU A 147 18.19 1.15 14.54
N THR A 148 18.21 1.56 15.81
CA THR A 148 17.80 0.70 16.93
C THR A 148 16.30 0.39 16.89
N TRP A 149 15.89 -0.76 17.45
CA TRP A 149 14.47 -1.09 17.57
C TRP A 149 13.66 -0.06 18.38
N GLN A 150 14.30 0.68 19.29
CA GLN A 150 13.68 1.79 20.02
C GLN A 150 13.43 3.01 19.11
N ALA A 151 14.38 3.36 18.24
CA ALA A 151 14.20 4.43 17.26
C ALA A 151 13.11 4.07 16.23
N VAL A 152 13.09 2.81 15.77
CA VAL A 152 12.03 2.28 14.91
C VAL A 152 10.67 2.33 15.62
N ALA A 153 10.57 1.89 16.87
CA ALA A 153 9.35 1.95 17.66
C ALA A 153 8.82 3.39 17.80
N HIS A 154 9.70 4.35 18.12
CA HIS A 154 9.35 5.76 18.21
C HIS A 154 8.81 6.30 16.87
N GLY A 155 9.49 6.03 15.75
CA GLY A 155 9.05 6.44 14.42
C GLY A 155 7.69 5.86 14.02
N LEU A 156 7.44 4.59 14.36
CA LEU A 156 6.15 3.91 14.15
C LEU A 156 5.06 4.31 15.18
N GLY A 157 5.40 5.08 16.22
CA GLY A 157 4.48 5.42 17.31
C GLY A 157 4.10 4.23 18.21
N LEU A 158 4.96 3.22 18.29
CA LEU A 158 4.81 2.04 19.15
C LEU A 158 5.38 2.30 20.55
N GLY A 159 4.73 1.76 21.58
CA GLY A 159 5.13 1.97 22.99
C GLY A 159 6.43 1.27 23.42
N SER A 160 6.99 0.35 22.63
CA SER A 160 8.23 -0.34 23.00
C SER A 160 9.02 -0.88 21.79
N ALA A 161 10.32 -1.06 21.98
CA ALA A 161 11.20 -1.72 21.02
C ALA A 161 10.77 -3.18 20.72
N GLN A 162 10.21 -3.88 21.72
CA GLN A 162 9.69 -5.23 21.56
C GLN A 162 8.48 -5.27 20.61
N ALA A 163 7.58 -4.29 20.69
CA ALA A 163 6.43 -4.21 19.78
C ALA A 163 6.88 -4.02 18.31
N ALA A 164 7.94 -3.24 18.08
CA ALA A 164 8.53 -3.09 16.74
C ALA A 164 9.14 -4.39 16.22
N ARG A 165 9.90 -5.11 17.08
CA ARG A 165 10.49 -6.40 16.73
C ARG A 165 9.41 -7.46 16.43
N GLN A 166 8.38 -7.58 17.27
CA GLN A 166 7.27 -8.51 17.04
C GLN A 166 6.49 -8.19 15.76
N ARG A 167 6.35 -6.91 15.39
CA ARG A 167 5.76 -6.52 14.10
C ARG A 167 6.61 -7.02 12.93
N TYR A 168 7.94 -6.82 12.99
CA TYR A 168 8.87 -7.33 11.98
C TYR A 168 8.78 -8.85 11.84
N GLU A 169 8.80 -9.59 12.95
CA GLU A 169 8.71 -11.07 12.95
C GLU A 169 7.41 -11.56 12.28
N ARG A 170 6.25 -10.92 12.56
CA ARG A 170 4.97 -11.22 11.88
C ARG A 170 4.94 -10.82 10.39
N LEU A 171 5.67 -9.78 10.00
CA LEU A 171 5.79 -9.38 8.59
C LEU A 171 6.61 -10.41 7.81
N THR A 172 7.80 -10.76 8.31
CA THR A 172 8.67 -11.74 7.66
C THR A 172 8.04 -13.13 7.56
N GLY A 173 7.22 -13.52 8.55
CA GLY A 173 6.46 -14.78 8.49
C GLY A 173 5.39 -14.82 7.40
N ARG A 174 4.75 -13.68 7.06
CA ARG A 174 3.74 -13.62 6.00
C ARG A 174 4.40 -13.54 4.61
N VAL A 175 5.31 -12.59 4.42
CA VAL A 175 6.04 -12.39 3.15
C VAL A 175 6.81 -13.65 2.72
N GLY A 176 7.32 -14.45 3.67
CA GLY A 176 7.99 -15.71 3.39
C GLY A 176 7.07 -16.86 2.96
N VAL A 177 5.77 -16.79 3.26
CA VAL A 177 4.76 -17.77 2.80
C VAL A 177 4.28 -17.41 1.40
N ASP A 178 3.99 -16.13 1.15
CA ASP A 178 3.45 -15.65 -0.13
C ASP A 178 4.46 -15.82 -1.29
N ALA A 179 5.77 -15.74 -1.01
CA ALA A 179 6.83 -16.00 -1.98
C ALA A 179 7.02 -17.49 -2.34
N GLY A 180 6.37 -18.42 -1.63
CA GLY A 180 6.59 -19.86 -1.74
C GLY A 180 5.61 -20.65 -2.60
N THR A 181 4.57 -20.01 -3.17
CA THR A 181 3.44 -20.72 -3.82
C THR A 181 3.45 -20.62 -5.36
N ALA A 182 4.56 -20.22 -5.96
CA ALA A 182 4.75 -20.20 -7.42
C ALA A 182 5.85 -21.20 -7.86
N GLY A 183 5.55 -22.50 -7.80
CA GLY A 183 6.44 -23.56 -8.31
C GLY A 183 6.35 -24.86 -7.51
N GLY A 184 5.42 -25.74 -7.88
CA GLY A 184 5.22 -27.01 -7.18
C GLY A 184 4.26 -28.01 -7.83
N GLU A 185 3.87 -27.80 -9.08
CA GLU A 185 3.14 -28.82 -9.85
C GLU A 185 4.15 -29.86 -10.38
N THR A 186 4.28 -30.99 -9.68
CA THR A 186 4.65 -32.26 -10.32
C THR A 186 3.45 -33.17 -10.32
N GLU A 187 2.68 -33.02 -11.40
CA GLU A 187 1.74 -33.98 -11.91
C GLU A 187 2.28 -35.43 -11.80
N SER A 188 1.50 -36.31 -11.18
CA SER A 188 1.75 -37.76 -11.12
C SER A 188 0.50 -38.49 -11.60
N THR A 189 0.10 -38.21 -12.83
CA THR A 189 -1.03 -38.84 -13.52
C THR A 189 -0.67 -40.28 -13.89
N GLY A 190 -1.57 -41.23 -13.58
CA GLY A 190 -1.27 -42.66 -13.53
C GLY A 190 -0.89 -43.35 -14.84
N GLY A 191 -0.17 -44.46 -14.68
CA GLY A 191 -0.03 -45.52 -15.68
C GLY A 191 -0.62 -46.82 -15.13
N GLU A 192 -1.71 -47.30 -15.74
CA GLU A 192 -2.39 -48.57 -15.40
C GLU A 192 -2.29 -49.56 -16.57
N LYS A 193 -2.26 -50.87 -16.27
CA LYS A 193 -2.17 -52.04 -17.18
C LYS A 193 -0.76 -52.26 -17.80
N MET A 194 -0.24 -53.46 -18.06
CA MET A 194 -0.68 -54.87 -17.94
C MET A 194 0.60 -55.76 -18.07
N ASP A 195 0.71 -57.05 -17.73
CA ASP A 195 -0.18 -58.08 -17.14
C ASP A 195 0.68 -59.25 -16.58
N GLY A 196 0.08 -60.23 -15.88
CA GLY A 196 0.50 -61.64 -15.96
C GLY A 196 1.23 -62.31 -14.77
N ALA A 197 1.01 -63.63 -14.70
CA ALA A 197 1.80 -64.68 -14.03
C ALA A 197 1.69 -64.89 -12.49
N ARG A 198 0.87 -65.89 -12.14
CA ARG A 198 0.86 -66.63 -10.86
C ARG A 198 1.93 -67.75 -10.89
N PRO A 199 2.58 -68.05 -9.76
CA PRO A 199 2.54 -69.40 -9.17
C PRO A 199 2.15 -69.31 -7.67
N GLY A 200 1.55 -70.30 -7.01
CA GLY A 200 2.06 -71.66 -6.81
C GLY A 200 3.23 -71.60 -5.81
N GLY A 201 3.16 -71.99 -4.54
CA GLY A 201 2.24 -72.89 -3.84
C GLY A 201 3.07 -73.97 -3.12
N ASN A 202 3.04 -73.98 -1.77
CA ASN A 202 3.46 -74.98 -0.76
C ASN A 202 3.55 -74.21 0.59
N GLY A 203 3.25 -74.74 1.77
CA GLY A 203 3.86 -75.94 2.37
C GLY A 203 5.24 -75.53 2.94
N ASP A 204 5.59 -75.66 4.22
CA ASP A 204 5.08 -76.45 5.36
C ASP A 204 5.27 -75.60 6.65
N GLY A 205 4.89 -75.91 7.90
CA GLY A 205 4.91 -77.17 8.65
C GLY A 205 5.63 -76.94 9.99
N GLU A 206 4.87 -76.99 11.10
CA GLU A 206 5.27 -77.53 12.42
C GLU A 206 6.49 -76.97 13.20
N ALA A 207 6.22 -76.24 14.29
CA ALA A 207 6.79 -76.41 15.65
C ALA A 207 6.08 -75.54 16.69
#